data_AF-A0A7W9GE05-F1
#
_entry.id   AF-A0A7W9GE05-F1
#
_cell.length_a   1.000
_cell.length_b   1.000
_cell.length_c   1.000
_cell.angle_alpha   90.00
_cell.angle_beta   90.00
_cell.angle_gamma   90.00
#
_symmetry.space_group_name_H-M   'P 1'
#
loop_
_entity.id
_entity.type
_entity.pdbx_description
1 polymer ?
#
loop_
_entity_poly.entity_id
_entity_poly.type
_entity_poly.pdbx_seq_one_letter_code
_entity_poly.pdbx_strand_id
1 'polypeptide(L)'
;MRELTAAQADDLYELVSERSGKSMILTSNRAPEEWYKLFPTPVVGESLLDRLINTSYRIFMDGPSYRPNKRPGQTPTTNRAKSRS
;
A
#
# COMPACT_ATOMS: atom_id res chain seq x y z
N MET A 1 -4.79 11.37 8.25
CA MET A 1 -5.29 10.87 6.95
C MET A 1 -6.70 11.36 6.80
N ARG A 2 -7.21 11.53 5.58
CA ARG A 2 -8.64 11.77 5.40
C ARG A 2 -9.30 10.40 5.33
N GLU A 3 -10.30 10.17 6.18
CA GLU A 3 -11.11 8.96 6.15
C GLU A 3 -11.80 8.85 4.80
N LEU A 4 -12.06 7.62 4.38
CA LEU A 4 -12.94 7.36 3.25
C LEU A 4 -14.35 7.81 3.64
N THR A 5 -15.07 8.39 2.68
CA THR A 5 -16.52 8.52 2.85
C THR A 5 -17.13 7.11 2.89
N ALA A 6 -18.33 6.98 3.45
CA ALA A 6 -19.04 5.68 3.48
C ALA A 6 -19.14 5.08 2.07
N ALA A 7 -19.53 5.88 1.06
CA ALA A 7 -19.58 5.44 -0.33
C ALA A 7 -18.22 4.94 -0.85
N GLN A 8 -17.11 5.64 -0.56
CA GLN A 8 -15.79 5.18 -0.99
C GLN A 8 -15.34 3.89 -0.31
N ALA A 9 -15.73 3.69 0.96
CA ALA A 9 -15.48 2.46 1.68
C ALA A 9 -16.29 1.29 1.10
N ASP A 10 -17.55 1.53 0.75
CA ASP A 10 -18.43 0.55 0.12
C ASP A 10 -17.95 0.18 -1.28
N ASP A 11 -17.55 1.16 -2.11
CA ASP A 11 -16.99 0.93 -3.45
C ASP A 11 -15.73 0.04 -3.38
N LEU A 12 -14.84 0.31 -2.43
CA LEU A 12 -13.65 -0.51 -2.21
C LEU A 12 -14.02 -1.92 -1.73
N TYR A 13 -15.04 -2.04 -0.88
CA TYR A 13 -15.55 -3.32 -0.41
C TYR A 13 -16.11 -4.17 -1.53
N GLU A 14 -16.92 -3.60 -2.40
CA GLU A 14 -17.47 -4.27 -3.58
C GLU A 14 -16.34 -4.75 -4.50
N LEU A 15 -15.41 -3.87 -4.84
CA LEU A 15 -14.27 -4.20 -5.71
C LEU A 15 -13.43 -5.37 -5.17
N VAL A 16 -13.11 -5.35 -3.86
CA VAL A 16 -12.33 -6.43 -3.23
C VAL A 16 -13.14 -7.72 -3.19
N SER A 17 -14.45 -7.63 -2.93
CA SER A 17 -15.35 -8.79 -2.87
C SER A 17 -15.50 -9.47 -4.22
N GLU A 18 -15.70 -8.72 -5.30
CA GLU A 18 -15.82 -9.25 -6.67
C GLU A 18 -14.52 -9.91 -7.17
N ARG A 19 -13.38 -9.44 -6.66
CA ARG A 19 -12.06 -9.98 -6.98
C ARG A 19 -11.61 -11.07 -6.03
N SER A 20 -12.39 -11.40 -5.01
CA SER A 20 -12.05 -12.48 -4.07
C SER A 20 -11.78 -13.79 -4.83
N GLY A 21 -10.67 -14.46 -4.50
CA GLY A 21 -10.21 -15.67 -5.19
C GLY A 21 -9.47 -15.44 -6.53
N LYS A 22 -9.30 -14.18 -6.98
CA LYS A 22 -8.49 -13.81 -8.15
C LYS A 22 -7.26 -13.02 -7.72
N SER A 23 -6.18 -13.10 -8.50
CA SER A 23 -4.97 -12.33 -8.22
C SER A 23 -5.22 -10.82 -8.34
N MET A 24 -4.66 -10.06 -7.40
CA MET A 24 -4.71 -8.61 -7.36
C MET A 24 -3.38 -8.07 -6.80
N ILE A 25 -2.92 -6.94 -7.33
CA ILE A 25 -1.76 -6.23 -6.82
C ILE A 25 -2.23 -4.87 -6.31
N LEU A 26 -1.91 -4.59 -5.04
CA LEU A 26 -2.17 -3.32 -4.40
C LEU A 26 -0.84 -2.67 -4.01
N THR A 27 -0.73 -1.37 -4.20
CA THR A 27 0.41 -0.57 -3.72
C THR A 27 -0.08 0.50 -2.78
N SER A 28 0.55 0.60 -1.61
CA SER A 28 0.24 1.63 -0.63
C SER A 28 1.54 2.24 -0.12
N ASN A 29 1.53 3.55 0.12
CA ASN A 29 2.61 4.24 0.82
C ASN A 29 2.38 4.25 2.36
N ARG A 30 1.49 3.40 2.85
CA ARG A 30 1.09 3.29 4.25
C ARG A 30 1.20 1.85 4.71
N ALA A 31 1.61 1.66 5.96
CA ALA A 31 1.65 0.33 6.57
C ALA A 31 0.23 -0.24 6.69
N PRO A 32 0.05 -1.58 6.63
CA PRO A 32 -1.27 -2.21 6.77
C PRO A 32 -2.01 -1.83 8.05
N GLU A 33 -1.30 -1.62 9.18
CA GLU A 33 -1.93 -1.21 10.44
C GLU A 33 -2.62 0.16 10.35
N GLU A 34 -2.14 1.04 9.47
CA GLU A 34 -2.74 2.36 9.29
C GLU A 34 -4.05 2.31 8.50
N TRP A 35 -4.34 1.22 7.79
CA TRP A 35 -5.51 1.14 6.92
C TRP A 35 -6.82 1.02 7.71
N TYR A 36 -6.79 0.50 8.94
CA TYR A 36 -7.97 0.47 9.80
C TYR A 36 -8.56 1.87 10.02
N LYS A 37 -7.71 2.90 10.06
CA LYS A 37 -8.11 4.31 10.25
C LYS A 37 -8.72 4.95 8.99
N LEU A 38 -8.77 4.23 7.86
CA LEU A 38 -9.40 4.71 6.64
C LEU A 38 -10.91 4.51 6.64
N PHE A 39 -11.41 3.56 7.41
CA PHE A 39 -12.81 3.17 7.38
C PHE A 39 -13.60 3.88 8.48
N PRO A 40 -14.72 4.53 8.15
CA PRO A 40 -15.56 5.20 9.14
C PRO A 40 -16.25 4.21 10.09
N THR A 41 -16.48 2.98 9.63
CA THR A 41 -17.06 1.87 10.39
C THR A 41 -16.04 0.76 10.61
N PRO A 42 -15.64 0.47 11.87
CA PRO A 42 -14.62 -0.55 12.16
C PRO A 42 -14.94 -1.94 11.60
N VAL A 43 -16.23 -2.31 11.56
CA VAL A 43 -16.69 -3.61 11.07
C VAL A 43 -16.41 -3.82 9.58
N VAL A 44 -16.61 -2.77 8.77
CA VAL A 44 -16.32 -2.83 7.32
C VAL A 44 -14.82 -2.93 7.09
N GLY A 45 -14.03 -2.14 7.84
CA GLY A 45 -12.58 -2.18 7.80
C GLY A 45 -12.02 -3.55 8.17
N GLU A 46 -12.46 -4.14 9.28
CA GLU A 46 -12.11 -5.51 9.70
C GLU A 46 -12.36 -6.52 8.59
N SER A 47 -13.59 -6.56 8.07
CA SER A 47 -13.98 -7.53 7.05
C SER A 47 -13.15 -7.40 5.75
N LEU A 48 -12.90 -6.16 5.30
CA LEU A 48 -12.12 -5.92 4.09
C LEU A 48 -10.64 -6.25 4.29
N LEU A 49 -10.07 -5.79 5.41
CA LEU A 49 -8.65 -5.96 5.71
C LEU A 49 -8.32 -7.42 6.00
N ASP A 50 -9.23 -8.19 6.60
CA ASP A 50 -9.09 -9.64 6.73
C ASP A 50 -8.90 -10.28 5.34
N ARG A 51 -9.78 -9.95 4.37
CA ARG A 51 -9.65 -10.47 3.00
C ARG A 51 -8.35 -10.04 2.33
N LEU A 52 -7.93 -8.79 2.49
CA LEU A 52 -6.73 -8.28 1.82
C LEU A 52 -5.42 -8.74 2.48
N ILE A 53 -5.32 -8.64 3.81
CA ILE A 53 -4.07 -8.88 4.54
C ILE A 53 -3.81 -10.38 4.72
N ASN A 54 -4.85 -11.17 5.00
CA ASN A 54 -4.68 -12.60 5.28
C ASN A 54 -4.55 -13.45 4.00
N THR A 55 -4.98 -12.93 2.85
CA THR A 55 -4.84 -13.64 1.56
C THR A 55 -3.73 -13.08 0.66
N SER A 56 -2.92 -12.12 1.15
CA SER A 56 -1.85 -11.50 0.34
C SER A 56 -0.44 -11.83 0.79
N TYR A 57 0.46 -11.85 -0.20
CA TYR A 57 1.89 -11.74 0.01
C TYR A 57 2.29 -10.27 0.10
N ARG A 58 3.01 -9.90 1.16
CA ARG A 58 3.37 -8.50 1.48
C ARG A 58 4.82 -8.23 1.12
N ILE A 59 5.05 -7.16 0.36
CA ILE A 59 6.38 -6.68 -0.01
C ILE A 59 6.56 -5.27 0.54
N PHE A 60 7.43 -5.14 1.55
CA PHE A 60 7.82 -3.84 2.09
C PHE A 60 8.97 -3.25 1.26
N MET A 61 8.82 -1.98 0.87
CA MET A 61 9.78 -1.27 0.02
C MET A 61 10.39 -0.11 0.80
N ASP A 62 11.38 -0.40 1.65
CA ASP A 62 12.02 0.58 2.54
C ASP A 62 13.24 1.30 1.92
N GLY A 63 13.42 1.13 0.61
CA GLY A 63 14.53 1.75 -0.12
C GLY A 63 14.34 3.26 -0.35
N PRO A 64 15.43 3.98 -0.69
CA PRO A 64 15.33 5.39 -1.05
C PRO A 64 14.46 5.57 -2.31
N SER A 65 13.75 6.71 -2.38
CA SER A 65 12.95 7.05 -3.55
C SER A 65 13.79 7.01 -4.82
N TYR A 66 13.29 6.33 -5.85
CA TYR A 66 13.97 6.24 -7.15
C TYR A 66 13.80 7.51 -8.00
N ARG A 67 12.91 8.44 -7.60
CA ARG A 67 12.60 9.65 -8.39
C ARG A 67 13.83 10.52 -8.75
N PRO A 68 14.83 10.73 -7.87
CA PRO A 68 16.03 11.51 -8.19
C PRO A 68 16.83 10.95 -9.38
N ASN A 69 16.87 9.62 -9.56
CA ASN A 69 17.63 8.97 -10.63
C ASN A 69 17.07 9.25 -12.04
N LYS A 70 15.83 9.74 -12.15
CA LYS A 70 15.18 10.08 -13.42
C LYS A 70 15.00 11.59 -13.63
N ARG A 71 15.55 12.44 -12.77
CA ARG A 71 15.45 13.91 -12.95
C ARG A 71 16.41 14.36 -14.05
N PRO A 72 15.92 15.02 -15.12
CA PRO A 72 16.80 15.66 -16.10
C PRO A 72 17.70 16.68 -15.40
N GLY A 73 19.02 16.50 -15.49
CA GLY A 73 20.02 17.44 -14.92
C GLY A 73 20.62 17.06 -13.56
N GLN A 74 20.30 15.91 -12.97
CA GLN A 74 21.03 15.42 -11.78
C GLN A 74 22.07 14.36 -12.17
N THR A 75 23.34 14.61 -11.83
CA THR A 75 24.42 13.62 -11.88
C THR A 75 24.09 12.49 -10.89
N PRO A 76 24.15 11.21 -11.30
CA PRO A 76 23.80 10.10 -10.42
C PRO A 76 24.76 10.05 -9.23
N THR A 77 24.29 10.43 -8.04
CA THR A 77 25.00 10.19 -6.79
C THR A 77 24.95 8.69 -6.52
N THR A 78 25.97 7.99 -7.02
CA THR A 78 26.20 6.58 -6.75
C THR A 78 26.58 6.46 -5.28
N ASN A 79 25.59 6.28 -4.40
CA ASN A 79 25.84 5.90 -3.02
C ASN A 79 26.21 4.41 -3.03
N ARG A 80 27.49 4.12 -3.36
CA ARG A 80 28.07 2.79 -3.21
C ARG A 80 27.89 2.41 -1.75
N ALA A 81 27.02 1.43 -1.51
CA ALA A 81 26.97 0.67 -0.27
C ALA A 81 28.42 0.40 0.17
N LYS A 82 28.72 0.79 1.42
CA LYS A 82 30.00 0.56 2.08
C LYS A 82 30.46 -0.87 1.79
N SER A 83 31.44 -0.96 0.90
CA SER A 83 32.33 -2.09 0.76
C SER A 83 33.02 -2.31 2.11
N ARG A 84 32.82 -3.49 2.67
CA ARG A 84 33.84 -4.29 3.36
C ARG A 84 34.82 -3.50 4.26
N SER A 85 34.64 -3.62 5.57
CA SER A 85 35.73 -3.87 6.53
C SER A 85 35.12 -4.49 7.77
#